data_AF-A0A6F9BNK5-F1
#
_entry.id   AF-A0A6F9BNK5-F1
#
_cell.length_a   1.000
_cell.length_b   1.000
_cell.length_c   1.000
_cell.angle_alpha   90.00
_cell.angle_beta   90.00
_cell.angle_gamma   90.00
#
_symmetry.space_group_name_H-M   'P 1'
#
loop_
_entity.id
_entity.type
_entity.pdbx_description
1 polymer ?
#
loop_
_entity_poly.entity_id
_entity_poly.type
_entity_poly.pdbx_seq_one_letter_code
_entity_poly.pdbx_strand_id
1 'polypeptide(L)' 'MTCEGCSGAVTRVLNKLGGVQFEIDLPNKKVFIESDKDTDVLLETLKKTGKAANYIGPK' A
#
# COMPACT_ATOMS: atom_id res chain seq x y z
N MET A 1 6.01 -1.84 -8.30
CA MET A 1 4.83 -1.54 -9.14
C MET A 1 5.33 -1.10 -10.51
N THR A 2 4.81 -1.64 -11.61
CA THR A 2 5.34 -1.39 -12.97
C THR A 2 4.26 -1.05 -14.00
N CYS A 3 2.99 -1.05 -13.61
CA CYS A 3 1.86 -0.69 -14.48
C CYS A 3 0.66 -0.20 -13.66
N GLU A 4 -0.31 0.45 -14.30
CA GLU A 4 -1.57 0.91 -13.68
C GLU A 4 -2.35 -0.23 -13.01
N GLY A 5 -2.28 -1.45 -13.56
CA GLY A 5 -2.86 -2.63 -12.90
C GLY A 5 -2.22 -2.95 -11.54
N CYS A 6 -0.94 -2.61 -11.34
CA CYS A 6 -0.27 -2.80 -10.05
C CYS A 6 -0.78 -1.84 -8.99
N SER A 7 -1.01 -0.57 -9.35
CA SER A 7 -1.55 0.42 -8.42
C SER A 7 -3.02 0.16 -8.14
N GLY A 8 -3.81 -0.27 -9.13
CA GLY A 8 -5.19 -0.68 -8.93
C GLY A 8 -5.34 -1.82 -7.90
N ALA A 9 -4.43 -2.80 -7.91
CA ALA A 9 -4.43 -3.86 -6.90
C ALA A 9 -4.16 -3.33 -5.49
N VAL A 10 -3.21 -2.41 -5.33
CA VAL A 10 -2.89 -1.75 -4.04
C VAL A 10 -4.08 -0.93 -3.56
N THR A 11 -4.66 -0.08 -4.42
CA THR A 11 -5.86 0.71 -4.13
C THR A 11 -7.01 -0.18 -3.65
N ARG A 12 -7.25 -1.32 -4.32
CA ARG A 12 -8.35 -2.23 -3.96
C ARG A 12 -8.18 -2.83 -2.57
N VAL A 13 -6.98 -3.28 -2.21
CA VAL A 13 -6.75 -3.90 -0.89
C VAL A 13 -6.77 -2.88 0.25
N LEU A 14 -6.26 -1.66 0.02
CA LEU A 14 -6.28 -0.58 1.00
C LEU A 14 -7.70 -0.01 1.21
N ASN A 15 -8.46 0.19 0.13
CA ASN A 15 -9.88 0.58 0.24
C ASN A 15 -10.70 -0.48 0.98
N LYS A 16 -10.41 -1.77 0.77
CA LYS A 16 -11.07 -2.87 1.50
C LYS A 16 -10.68 -2.90 2.98
N LEU A 17 -9.45 -2.50 3.32
CA LEU A 17 -9.01 -2.43 4.72
C LEU A 17 -9.76 -1.32 5.49
N GLY A 18 -9.99 -0.17 4.84
CA GLY A 18 -10.70 0.97 5.43
C GLY A 18 -9.91 1.65 6.56
N GLY A 19 -10.30 2.88 6.90
CA GLY A 19 -9.60 3.66 7.93
C GLY A 19 -8.13 3.95 7.58
N VAL A 20 -7.85 4.11 6.29
CA VAL A 20 -6.54 4.47 5.75
C VAL A 20 -6.73 5.57 4.72
N GLN A 21 -5.87 6.58 4.75
CA GLN A 21 -5.65 7.47 3.60
C GLN A 21 -4.33 7.08 2.96
N PHE A 22 -4.22 7.20 1.64
CA PHE A 22 -2.98 6.81 0.96
C PHE A 22 -2.75 7.54 -0.35
N GLU A 23 -1.48 7.65 -0.70
CA GLU A 23 -0.98 8.20 -1.96
C GLU A 23 -0.06 7.15 -2.61
N ILE A 24 -0.21 6.91 -3.91
CA ILE A 24 0.64 5.98 -4.64
C ILE A 24 1.55 6.76 -5.59
N ASP A 25 2.85 6.67 -5.33
CA ASP A 25 3.90 7.20 -6.20
C ASP A 25 4.40 6.06 -7.10
N LEU A 26 3.77 5.92 -8.27
CA LEU A 26 4.13 4.94 -9.28
C LEU A 26 5.59 5.08 -9.76
N PRO A 27 6.05 6.29 -10.15
CA PRO A 27 7.42 6.49 -10.61
C PRO A 27 8.46 5.97 -9.62
N ASN A 28 8.29 6.25 -8.33
CA ASN A 28 9.22 5.83 -7.28
C ASN A 28 8.86 4.48 -6.64
N LYS A 29 7.78 3.82 -7.10
CA LYS A 29 7.29 2.54 -6.59
C LYS A 29 6.98 2.59 -5.08
N LYS A 30 6.50 3.73 -4.58
CA LYS A 30 6.16 3.94 -3.17
C LYS A 30 4.66 4.04 -2.97
N VAL A 31 4.23 3.68 -1.76
CA VAL A 31 2.89 3.99 -1.25
C VAL A 31 3.07 4.67 0.09
N PHE A 32 2.44 5.83 0.26
CA PHE A 32 2.38 6.54 1.53
C PHE A 32 1.02 6.25 2.14
N ILE A 33 0.98 5.87 3.42
CA ILE A 33 -0.24 5.48 4.12
C ILE A 33 -0.32 6.26 5.42
N GLU A 34 -1.45 6.89 5.66
CA GLU A 34 -1.83 7.51 6.93
C GLU A 34 -2.94 6.67 7.57
N SER A 35 -2.69 6.18 8.78
CA SER A 35 -3.60 5.30 9.52
C SER A 35 -3.17 5.13 10.97
N ASP A 36 -4.14 4.87 11.85
CA ASP A 36 -3.90 4.42 13.24
C ASP A 36 -3.57 2.92 13.33
N LYS A 37 -3.54 2.20 12.20
CA LYS A 37 -3.26 0.76 12.17
C LYS A 37 -1.77 0.48 12.27
N ASP A 38 -1.45 -0.64 12.92
CA ASP A 38 -0.08 -1.12 13.02
C ASP A 38 0.53 -1.41 11.64
N THR A 39 1.84 -1.20 11.55
CA THR A 39 2.61 -1.42 10.32
C THR A 39 2.46 -2.85 9.80
N ASP A 40 2.39 -3.85 10.68
CA ASP A 40 2.21 -5.25 10.30
C ASP A 40 0.87 -5.49 9.59
N VAL A 41 -0.22 -4.87 10.05
CA VAL A 41 -1.55 -4.96 9.41
C VAL A 41 -1.52 -4.37 8.01
N LEU A 42 -0.82 -3.24 7.83
CA LEU A 42 -0.65 -2.59 6.53
C LEU A 42 0.17 -3.49 5.59
N LEU A 43 1.28 -4.06 6.07
CA LEU A 43 2.13 -4.97 5.29
C LEU A 43 1.38 -6.25 4.89
N GLU A 44 0.64 -6.88 5.80
CA GLU A 44 -0.20 -8.04 5.50
C GLU A 44 -1.28 -7.73 4.47
N THR A 45 -1.86 -6.53 4.53
CA THR A 45 -2.83 -6.08 3.53
C THR A 45 -2.17 -5.92 2.16
N LEU A 46 -0.99 -5.32 2.08
CA LEU A 46 -0.25 -5.16 0.83
C LEU A 46 0.21 -6.51 0.24
N LYS A 47 0.56 -7.50 1.08
CA LYS A 47 0.91 -8.87 0.63
C LYS A 47 -0.22 -9.53 -0.16
N LYS A 48 -1.49 -9.18 0.08
CA LYS A 48 -2.65 -9.69 -0.68
C LYS A 48 -2.63 -9.31 -2.16
N THR A 49 -1.79 -8.35 -2.55
CA THR A 49 -1.57 -7.99 -3.97
C THR A 49 -0.65 -8.99 -4.70
N GLY A 50 -0.05 -9.95 -3.99
CA GLY A 50 0.94 -10.87 -4.54
C GLY A 50 2.29 -10.21 -4.85
N LYS A 51 2.54 -9.00 -4.33
CA LYS A 51 3.76 -8.22 -4.55
C LYS A 51 4.57 -8.15 -3.27
N ALA A 52 5.89 -8.17 -3.41
CA ALA A 52 6.78 -7.84 -2.31
C ALA A 52 6.59 -6.38 -1.89
N ALA A 53 6.42 -6.15 -0.59
CA ALA A 53 6.28 -4.84 0.01
C ALA A 53 7.11 -4.81 1.30
N ASN A 54 7.89 -3.75 1.48
CA ASN A 54 8.73 -3.51 2.65
C ASN A 54 8.40 -2.14 3.24
N TYR A 55 8.42 -2.05 4.57
CA TYR A 55 8.32 -0.77 5.26
C TYR A 55 9.66 -0.01 5.18
N ILE A 56 9.60 1.28 4.83
CA ILE A 56 10.79 2.13 4.61
C ILE A 56 10.92 3.29 5.61
N GLY A 57 10.04 3.35 6.61
CA GLY A 57 9.99 4.44 7.60
C GLY A 57 8.88 5.47 7.35
N PRO A 58 8.74 6.45 8.26
CA PRO A 58 7.84 7.60 8.08
C PRO A 58 8.31 8.50 6.92
N LYS A 59 7.38 9.29 6.37
CA LYS A 59 7.64 10.26 5.30
C LYS A 59 8.48 11.44 5.80
#